data_AF-A0A970ASM2-F1
#
_entry.id   AF-A0A970ASM2-F1
#
_cell.length_a   1.000
_cell.length_b   1.000
_cell.length_c   1.000
_cell.angle_alpha   90.00
_cell.angle_beta   90.00
_cell.angle_gamma   90.00
#
_symmetry.space_group_name_H-M   'P 1'
#
loop_
_entity.id
_entity.type
_entity.pdbx_description
1 polymer ?
#
loop_
_entity_poly.entity_id
_entity_poly.type
_entity_poly.pdbx_seq_one_letter_code
_entity_poly.pdbx_strand_id
1 'polypeptide(L)'
;MEFLNVIAAAVAAFAFGAIWYIAMSKPWMAASGVTEEQQRSSGPMPYVIGLLAMVLVAGMMRHLLGTAGVTTVSGGAIAGFGVGAFLITPWVAMNYGFALRKPALTLIDGVNSVAGCTIMGAVLNAF
;
A
#
# COMPACT_ATOMS: atom_id res chain seq x y z
N MET A 1 22.38 -3.86 -6.54
CA MET A 1 21.39 -4.93 -6.30
C MET A 1 20.31 -4.41 -5.37
N GLU A 2 20.63 -4.03 -4.14
CA GLU A 2 19.67 -3.52 -3.15
C GLU A 2 18.71 -2.40 -3.60
N PHE A 3 19.19 -1.42 -4.37
CA PHE A 3 18.33 -0.35 -4.90
C PHE A 3 17.30 -0.87 -5.91
N LEU A 4 17.68 -1.85 -6.73
CA LEU A 4 16.79 -2.47 -7.70
C LEU A 4 15.68 -3.26 -7.00
N ASN A 5 15.99 -3.93 -5.88
CA ASN A 5 15.01 -4.63 -5.05
C ASN A 5 13.94 -3.68 -4.51
N VAL A 6 14.35 -2.49 -4.04
CA VAL A 6 13.43 -1.46 -3.56
C VAL A 6 12.49 -0.99 -4.67
N ILE A 7 13.02 -0.69 -5.85
CA ILE A 7 12.20 -0.25 -6.98
C ILE A 7 11.25 -1.37 -7.44
N ALA A 8 11.73 -2.62 -7.54
CA ALA A 8 10.90 -3.76 -7.91
C ALA A 8 9.76 -3.98 -6.91
N ALA A 9 10.04 -3.91 -5.61
CA ALA A 9 9.03 -4.06 -4.56
C ALA A 9 8.00 -2.92 -4.57
N ALA A 10 8.46 -1.68 -4.79
CA ALA A 10 7.58 -0.52 -4.91
C ALA A 10 6.65 -0.64 -6.13
N VAL A 11 7.18 -1.04 -7.29
CA VAL A 11 6.39 -1.24 -8.51
C VAL A 11 5.39 -2.39 -8.34
N ALA A 12 5.79 -3.50 -7.71
CA ALA A 12 4.90 -4.62 -7.45
C ALA A 12 3.71 -4.23 -6.55
N ALA A 13 3.97 -3.51 -5.45
CA ALA A 13 2.92 -3.01 -4.58
C ALA A 13 2.02 -1.96 -5.26
N PHE A 14 2.62 -1.05 -6.04
CA PHE A 14 1.88 -0.03 -6.79
C PHE A 14 0.97 -0.64 -7.86
N ALA A 15 1.48 -1.63 -8.61
CA ALA A 15 0.71 -2.36 -9.62
C ALA A 15 -0.47 -3.11 -8.98
N PHE A 16 -0.24 -3.77 -7.85
CA PHE A 16 -1.33 -4.38 -7.07
C PHE A 16 -2.39 -3.34 -6.68
N GLY A 17 -1.97 -2.19 -6.12
CA GLY A 17 -2.90 -1.13 -5.75
C GLY A 17 -3.73 -0.62 -6.92
N ALA A 18 -3.10 -0.41 -8.09
CA ALA A 18 -3.82 -0.03 -9.30
C ALA A 18 -4.89 -1.06 -9.69
N ILE A 19 -4.54 -2.35 -9.71
CA ILE A 19 -5.48 -3.43 -10.01
C ILE A 19 -6.62 -3.47 -8.98
N TRP A 20 -6.28 -3.37 -7.70
CA TRP A 20 -7.24 -3.38 -6.59
C TRP A 20 -8.25 -2.23 -6.70
N TYR A 21 -7.79 -0.99 -6.90
CA TYR A 21 -8.66 0.17 -7.01
C TYR A 21 -9.46 0.22 -8.32
N ILE A 22 -8.97 -0.38 -9.41
CA ILE A 22 -9.77 -0.58 -10.63
C ILE A 22 -10.93 -1.55 -10.32
N ALA A 23 -10.63 -2.71 -9.72
CA ALA A 23 -11.63 -3.71 -9.37
C ALA A 23 -12.65 -3.21 -8.33
N MET A 24 -12.20 -2.38 -7.39
CA MET A 24 -12.99 -1.84 -6.29
C MET A 24 -13.50 -0.41 -6.55
N SER A 25 -13.43 0.08 -7.80
CA SER A 25 -13.71 1.47 -8.17
C SER A 25 -15.08 1.96 -7.70
N LYS A 26 -16.16 1.20 -8.00
CA LYS A 26 -17.53 1.55 -7.60
C LYS A 26 -17.72 1.67 -6.08
N PRO A 27 -17.44 0.63 -5.27
CA PRO A 27 -17.58 0.73 -3.82
C PRO A 27 -16.60 1.73 -3.20
N TRP A 28 -15.40 1.90 -3.77
CA TRP A 28 -14.46 2.93 -3.31
C TRP A 28 -15.02 4.34 -3.53
N MET A 29 -15.54 4.67 -4.71
CA MET A 29 -16.18 5.97 -4.97
C MET A 29 -17.38 6.22 -4.05
N ALA A 30 -18.22 5.20 -3.84
CA ALA A 30 -19.36 5.29 -2.93
C ALA A 30 -18.93 5.54 -1.46
N ALA A 31 -17.79 4.98 -1.05
CA ALA A 31 -17.23 5.13 0.28
C ALA A 31 -16.45 6.45 0.47
N SER A 32 -15.67 6.85 -0.52
CA SER A 32 -14.79 8.03 -0.50
C SER A 32 -15.55 9.34 -0.74
N GLY A 33 -16.65 9.27 -1.48
CA GLY A 33 -17.40 10.44 -1.95
C GLY A 33 -16.78 11.13 -3.17
N VAL A 34 -15.72 10.56 -3.75
CA VAL A 34 -15.09 11.07 -4.98
C VAL A 34 -15.99 10.76 -6.17
N THR A 35 -16.33 11.78 -6.95
CA THR A 35 -17.11 11.61 -8.18
C THR A 35 -16.24 11.17 -9.36
N GLU A 36 -16.85 10.56 -10.37
CA GLU A 36 -16.16 10.18 -11.60
C GLU A 36 -15.53 11.39 -12.30
N GLU A 37 -16.20 12.55 -12.26
CA GLU A 37 -15.69 13.81 -12.81
C GLU A 37 -14.44 14.29 -12.06
N GLN A 38 -14.45 14.24 -10.71
CA GLN A 38 -13.29 14.56 -9.89
C GLN A 38 -12.12 13.60 -10.17
N GLN A 39 -12.40 12.30 -10.33
CA GLN A 39 -11.37 11.33 -10.67
C GLN A 39 -10.74 11.64 -12.03
N ARG A 40 -11.55 11.89 -13.06
CA ARG A 40 -11.06 12.20 -14.41
C ARG A 40 -10.28 13.52 -14.49
N SER A 41 -10.66 14.51 -13.69
CA SER A 41 -10.00 15.82 -13.65
C SER A 41 -8.78 15.88 -12.73
N SER A 42 -8.51 14.84 -11.94
CA SER A 42 -7.42 14.83 -10.94
C SER A 42 -6.00 14.87 -11.53
N GLY A 43 -5.85 14.64 -12.83
CA GLY A 43 -4.57 14.65 -13.52
C GLY A 43 -3.59 13.56 -13.04
N PRO A 44 -2.31 13.62 -13.42
CA PRO A 44 -1.34 12.56 -13.12
C PRO A 44 -0.80 12.61 -11.68
N MET A 45 -1.01 13.72 -10.94
CA MET A 45 -0.34 13.97 -9.67
C MET A 45 -0.58 12.92 -8.58
N PRO A 46 -1.81 12.39 -8.37
CA PRO A 46 -2.03 11.33 -7.39
C PRO A 46 -1.19 10.07 -7.66
N TYR A 47 -0.98 9.71 -8.93
CA TYR A 47 -0.17 8.55 -9.31
C TYR A 47 1.32 8.78 -9.04
N VAL A 48 1.81 9.99 -9.29
CA VAL A 48 3.20 10.38 -8.98
C VAL A 48 3.44 10.32 -7.46
N ILE A 49 2.53 10.91 -6.68
CA ILE A 49 2.60 10.86 -5.21
C ILE A 49 2.56 9.42 -4.72
N GLY A 50 1.66 8.60 -5.24
CA GLY A 50 1.53 7.20 -4.88
C GLY A 50 2.81 6.40 -5.19
N LEU A 51 3.41 6.58 -6.38
CA LEU A 51 4.62 5.86 -6.76
C LEU A 51 5.81 6.26 -5.87
N LEU A 52 6.00 7.56 -5.60
CA LEU A 52 7.05 8.04 -4.70
C LEU A 52 6.84 7.52 -3.27
N ALA A 53 5.60 7.52 -2.78
CA ALA A 53 5.27 6.94 -1.47
C ALA A 53 5.62 5.44 -1.42
N MET A 54 5.31 4.67 -2.46
CA MET A 54 5.67 3.24 -2.51
C MET A 54 7.18 3.01 -2.48
N VAL A 55 7.97 3.84 -3.16
CA VAL A 55 9.45 3.76 -3.11
C VAL A 55 9.97 4.05 -1.71
N LEU A 56 9.43 5.07 -1.03
CA LEU A 56 9.82 5.39 0.35
C LEU A 56 9.46 4.27 1.32
N VAL A 57 8.24 3.73 1.22
CA VAL A 57 7.79 2.60 2.05
C VAL A 57 8.67 1.37 1.78
N ALA A 58 8.97 1.04 0.53
CA ALA A 58 9.85 -0.07 0.18
C ALA A 58 11.27 0.10 0.71
N GLY A 59 11.83 1.32 0.64
CA GLY A 59 13.14 1.62 1.19
C GLY A 59 13.19 1.44 2.71
N MET A 60 12.19 1.96 3.42
CA MET A 60 12.11 1.82 4.87
C MET A 60 11.83 0.37 5.29
N MET A 61 10.93 -0.33 4.62
CA MET A 61 10.67 -1.75 4.88
C MET A 61 11.93 -2.58 4.65
N ARG A 62 12.70 -2.32 3.59
CA ARG A 62 13.99 -3.00 3.38
C ARG A 62 14.94 -2.79 4.56
N HIS A 63 15.06 -1.54 5.03
CA HIS A 63 15.89 -1.24 6.20
C HIS A 63 15.42 -2.02 7.44
N LEU A 64 14.13 -1.96 7.76
CA LEU A 64 13.56 -2.62 8.94
C LEU A 64 13.71 -4.15 8.88
N LEU A 65 13.35 -4.77 7.75
CA LEU A 65 13.45 -6.22 7.57
C LEU A 65 14.91 -6.69 7.64
N GLY A 66 15.83 -5.96 7.01
CA GLY A 66 17.27 -6.23 7.09
C GLY A 66 17.80 -6.11 8.52
N THR A 67 17.43 -5.07 9.27
CA THR A 67 17.82 -4.91 10.68
C THR A 67 17.23 -5.98 11.60
N ALA A 68 16.04 -6.48 11.27
CA ALA A 68 15.38 -7.56 12.01
C ALA A 68 15.89 -8.95 11.61
N GLY A 69 16.86 -9.06 10.69
CA GLY A 69 17.41 -10.33 10.22
C GLY A 69 16.44 -11.16 9.38
N VAL A 70 15.39 -10.54 8.83
CA VAL A 70 14.46 -11.21 7.92
C VAL A 70 15.16 -11.41 6.58
N THR A 71 15.26 -12.67 6.15
CA THR A 71 16.01 -13.07 4.96
C THR A 71 15.25 -14.02 4.03
N THR A 72 14.04 -14.44 4.44
CA THR A 72 13.21 -15.37 3.65
C THR A 72 12.02 -14.65 3.04
N VAL A 73 11.59 -15.09 1.85
CA VAL A 73 10.38 -14.56 1.18
C VAL A 73 9.16 -14.64 2.09
N SER A 74 8.95 -15.78 2.76
CA SER A 74 7.82 -15.97 3.68
C SER A 74 7.91 -15.08 4.90
N GLY A 75 9.11 -14.91 5.48
CA GLY A 75 9.35 -13.99 6.58
C GLY A 75 9.06 -12.53 6.19
N GLY A 76 9.52 -12.12 5.00
CA GLY A 76 9.23 -10.81 4.44
C GLY A 76 7.74 -10.58 4.21
N ALA A 77 7.03 -11.57 3.66
CA ALA A 77 5.58 -11.51 3.45
C ALA A 77 4.81 -11.37 4.77
N ILE A 78 5.16 -12.17 5.78
CA ILE A 78 4.53 -12.12 7.12
C ILE A 78 4.80 -10.79 7.80
N ALA A 79 6.04 -10.30 7.76
CA ALA A 79 6.39 -9.01 8.34
C ALA A 79 5.69 -7.87 7.61
N GLY A 80 5.62 -7.90 6.28
CA GLY A 80 4.87 -6.95 5.46
C GLY A 80 3.38 -6.97 5.74
N PHE A 81 2.78 -8.16 5.90
CA PHE A 81 1.41 -8.30 6.37
C PHE A 81 1.22 -7.61 7.72
N GLY A 82 2.14 -7.82 8.66
CA GLY A 82 2.09 -7.19 9.98
C GLY A 82 2.14 -5.66 9.90
N VAL A 83 3.01 -5.10 9.06
CA VAL A 83 3.09 -3.64 8.81
C VAL A 83 1.76 -3.11 8.28
N GLY A 84 1.21 -3.73 7.23
CA GLY A 84 -0.04 -3.26 6.64
C GLY A 84 -1.24 -3.42 7.56
N ALA A 85 -1.36 -4.56 8.26
CA ALA A 85 -2.54 -4.90 9.06
C ALA A 85 -2.54 -4.27 10.46
N PHE A 86 -1.37 -4.16 11.09
CA PHE A 86 -1.26 -3.72 12.49
C PHE A 86 -0.60 -2.36 12.67
N LEU A 87 0.05 -1.80 11.64
CA LEU A 87 0.56 -0.43 11.67
C LEU A 87 -0.29 0.47 10.77
N ILE A 88 -0.32 0.23 9.46
CA ILE A 88 -0.94 1.19 8.53
C ILE A 88 -2.46 1.21 8.69
N THR A 89 -3.12 0.06 8.67
CA THR A 89 -4.60 -0.01 8.71
C THR A 89 -5.20 0.62 9.96
N PRO A 90 -4.68 0.42 11.20
CA PRO A 90 -5.21 1.09 12.39
C PRO A 90 -5.05 2.61 12.35
N TRP A 91 -3.92 3.12 11.85
CA TRP A 91 -3.72 4.56 11.66
C TRP A 91 -4.71 5.14 10.65
N VAL A 92 -4.93 4.46 9.52
CA VAL A 92 -5.94 4.82 8.52
C VAL A 92 -7.34 4.81 9.16
N ALA A 93 -7.70 3.76 9.88
CA ALA A 93 -8.98 3.61 10.54
C ALA A 93 -9.26 4.76 11.52
N MET A 94 -8.26 5.11 12.34
CA MET A 94 -8.33 6.21 13.29
C MET A 94 -8.53 7.56 12.59
N ASN A 95 -7.68 7.86 11.60
CA ASN A 95 -7.74 9.13 10.86
C ASN A 95 -9.06 9.28 10.10
N TYR A 96 -9.55 8.20 9.48
CA TYR A 96 -10.84 8.17 8.79
C TYR A 96 -12.02 8.28 9.77
N GLY A 97 -11.92 7.67 10.95
CA GLY A 97 -12.90 7.83 12.02
C GLY A 97 -13.05 9.29 12.46
N PHE A 98 -11.94 9.98 12.72
CA PHE A 98 -11.96 11.42 13.04
C PHE A 98 -12.46 12.27 11.88
N ALA A 99 -12.17 11.88 10.64
CA ALA A 99 -12.66 12.56 9.44
C ALA A 99 -14.09 12.17 9.04
N LEU A 100 -14.81 11.40 9.87
CA LEU A 100 -16.18 10.93 9.64
C LEU A 100 -16.36 10.23 8.26
N ARG A 101 -15.32 9.53 7.80
CA ARG A 101 -15.38 8.74 6.57
C ARG A 101 -16.14 7.44 6.81
N LYS A 102 -16.75 6.90 5.75
CA LYS A 102 -17.48 5.62 5.82
C LYS A 102 -16.51 4.49 6.21
N PRO A 103 -16.85 3.61 7.17
CA PRO A 103 -15.98 2.49 7.57
C PRO A 103 -15.58 1.55 6.43
N ALA A 104 -16.42 1.44 5.40
CA ALA A 104 -16.10 0.71 4.17
C ALA A 104 -14.82 1.24 3.48
N LEU A 105 -14.52 2.54 3.59
CA LEU A 105 -13.30 3.11 3.03
C LEU A 105 -12.05 2.58 3.75
N THR A 106 -12.10 2.46 5.07
CA THR A 106 -11.05 1.82 5.87
C THR A 106 -10.83 0.37 5.46
N LEU A 107 -11.90 -0.39 5.19
CA LEU A 107 -11.76 -1.77 4.74
C LEU A 107 -11.08 -1.85 3.36
N ILE A 108 -11.50 -1.02 2.41
CA ILE A 108 -10.96 -1.03 1.04
C ILE A 108 -9.49 -0.59 1.03
N ASP A 109 -9.17 0.52 1.70
CA ASP A 109 -7.81 1.08 1.76
C ASP A 109 -6.90 0.25 2.68
N GLY A 110 -7.47 -0.36 3.71
CA GLY A 110 -6.80 -1.30 4.60
C GLY A 110 -6.36 -2.56 3.86
N VAL A 111 -7.23 -3.18 3.05
CA VAL A 111 -6.85 -4.33 2.21
C VAL A 111 -5.70 -3.98 1.28
N ASN A 112 -5.75 -2.80 0.65
CA ASN A 112 -4.63 -2.33 -0.17
C ASN A 112 -3.33 -2.22 0.63
N SER A 113 -3.39 -1.62 1.83
CA SER A 113 -2.23 -1.46 2.71
C SER A 113 -1.65 -2.80 3.16
N VAL A 114 -2.50 -3.75 3.54
CA VAL A 114 -2.12 -5.10 3.94
C VAL A 114 -1.47 -5.84 2.79
N ALA A 115 -2.19 -6.02 1.68
CA ALA A 115 -1.71 -6.81 0.56
C ALA A 115 -0.50 -6.16 -0.13
N GLY A 116 -0.50 -4.84 -0.28
CA GLY A 116 0.62 -4.09 -0.84
C GLY A 116 1.90 -4.28 -0.01
N CYS A 117 1.83 -4.14 1.32
CA CYS A 117 2.99 -4.38 2.19
C CYS A 117 3.40 -5.86 2.22
N THR A 118 2.46 -6.81 2.19
CA THR A 118 2.78 -8.25 2.08
C THR A 118 3.57 -8.55 0.81
N ILE A 119 3.10 -8.07 -0.35
CA ILE A 119 3.78 -8.23 -1.64
C ILE A 119 5.16 -7.58 -1.60
N MET A 120 5.24 -6.34 -1.11
CA MET A 120 6.49 -5.59 -1.00
C MET A 120 7.51 -6.33 -0.14
N GLY A 121 7.12 -6.82 1.03
CA GLY A 121 7.98 -7.58 1.92
C GLY A 121 8.48 -8.89 1.30
N ALA A 122 7.60 -9.60 0.56
CA ALA A 122 7.98 -10.81 -0.18
C ALA A 122 9.02 -10.51 -1.26
N VAL A 123 8.79 -9.48 -2.08
CA VAL A 123 9.69 -9.10 -3.19
C VAL A 123 11.05 -8.63 -2.67
N LEU A 124 11.08 -7.87 -1.57
CA LEU A 124 12.33 -7.42 -0.96
C LEU A 124 13.23 -8.57 -0.46
N ASN A 125 12.66 -9.75 -0.22
CA ASN A 125 13.36 -10.92 0.31
C ASN A 125 13.45 -12.08 -0.70
N ALA A 126 13.22 -11.80 -1.99
CA ALA A 126 13.23 -12.82 -3.03
C ALA A 126 14.60 -13.00 -3.71
N PHE A 127 15.54 -12.07 -3.55
CA PHE A 127 16.84 -12.06 -4.21
C PHE A 127 17.87 -11.18 -3.51
#